data_AF-A0A8H3XN71-F1
#
_entry.id   AF-A0A8H3XN71-F1
#
_cell.length_a   1.000
_cell.length_b   1.000
_cell.length_c   1.000
_cell.angle_alpha   90.00
_cell.angle_beta   90.00
_cell.angle_gamma   90.00
#
_symmetry.space_group_name_H-M   'P 1'
#
loop_
_entity.id
_entity.type
_entity.pdbx_description
1 polymer ?
#
loop_
_entity_poly.entity_id
_entity_poly.type
_entity_poly.pdbx_seq_one_letter_code
_entity_poly.pdbx_strand_id
1 'polypeptide(L)'
;MVADAEKYHAEDEKVAQRIQACNALESYAYNLRNTLQQDEKVAGRIDIDDKKKLENVIKEAITWFENNQEAETEEYEYKQKSIEETANPIMMKLFWSIEKVD
;
A
#
# COMPACT_ATOMS: atom_id res chain seq x y z
N MET A 1 -39.83 -1.27 5.58
CA MET A 1 -39.73 -0.05 4.73
C MET A 1 -39.00 1.15 5.37
N VAL A 2 -38.56 1.12 6.64
CA VAL A 2 -37.44 1.96 7.12
C VAL A 2 -36.24 1.08 7.42
N ALA A 3 -36.47 -0.05 8.11
CA ALA A 3 -35.46 -1.07 8.36
C ALA A 3 -34.80 -1.65 7.09
N ASP A 4 -35.55 -1.82 6.00
CA ASP A 4 -34.97 -2.29 4.72
C ASP A 4 -34.04 -1.23 4.11
N ALA A 5 -34.40 0.05 4.19
CA ALA A 5 -33.58 1.15 3.67
C ALA A 5 -32.29 1.34 4.49
N GLU A 6 -32.37 1.23 5.82
CA GLU A 6 -31.20 1.24 6.70
C GLU A 6 -30.27 0.07 6.44
N LYS A 7 -30.83 -1.13 6.19
CA LYS A 7 -30.04 -2.31 5.82
C LYS A 7 -29.29 -2.11 4.51
N TYR A 8 -29.97 -1.66 3.45
CA TYR A 8 -29.33 -1.42 2.16
C TYR A 8 -28.24 -0.36 2.26
N HIS A 9 -28.46 0.70 3.03
CA HIS A 9 -27.45 1.73 3.27
C HIS A 9 -26.19 1.18 3.93
N ALA A 10 -26.34 0.34 4.96
CA ALA A 10 -25.21 -0.28 5.65
C ALA A 10 -24.46 -1.30 4.77
N GLU A 11 -25.17 -2.03 3.90
CA GLU A 11 -24.55 -2.95 2.94
C GLU A 11 -23.75 -2.18 1.86
N ASP A 12 -24.31 -1.09 1.34
CA ASP A 12 -23.63 -0.21 0.37
C ASP A 12 -22.36 0.43 0.98
N GLU A 13 -22.45 0.90 2.23
CA GLU A 13 -21.30 1.49 2.93
C GLU A 13 -20.17 0.47 3.13
N LYS A 14 -20.50 -0.77 3.53
CA LYS A 14 -19.50 -1.84 3.69
C LYS A 14 -18.81 -2.17 2.37
N VAL A 15 -19.55 -2.24 1.26
CA VAL A 15 -18.98 -2.49 -0.06
C VAL A 15 -18.08 -1.33 -0.47
N ALA A 16 -18.50 -0.08 -0.24
CA ALA A 16 -17.70 1.10 -0.55
C ALA A 16 -16.39 1.12 0.25
N GLN A 17 -16.44 0.85 1.55
CA GLN A 17 -15.25 0.78 2.42
C GLN A 17 -14.28 -0.30 1.95
N ARG A 18 -14.77 -1.49 1.62
CA ARG A 18 -13.92 -2.57 1.10
C ARG A 18 -13.23 -2.17 -0.21
N ILE A 19 -13.96 -1.56 -1.14
CA ILE A 19 -13.38 -1.07 -2.40
C ILE A 19 -12.30 -0.02 -2.15
N GLN A 20 -12.53 0.91 -1.22
CA GLN A 20 -11.55 1.92 -0.86
C GLN A 20 -10.27 1.30 -0.26
N ALA A 21 -10.40 0.36 0.68
CA ALA A 21 -9.27 -0.33 1.30
C ALA A 21 -8.48 -1.16 0.27
N CYS A 22 -9.19 -1.87 -0.62
CA CYS A 22 -8.62 -2.62 -1.73
C CYS A 22 -7.79 -1.72 -2.67
N ASN A 23 -8.39 -0.62 -3.15
CA ASN A 23 -7.74 0.35 -4.03
C ASN A 23 -6.53 1.03 -3.36
N ALA A 24 -6.62 1.29 -2.05
CA ALA A 24 -5.54 1.90 -1.28
C ALA A 24 -4.30 0.99 -1.25
N LEU A 25 -4.51 -0.30 -0.93
CA LEU A 25 -3.43 -1.28 -0.91
C LEU A 25 -2.79 -1.47 -2.29
N GLU A 26 -3.62 -1.66 -3.32
CA GLU A 26 -3.14 -1.82 -4.68
C GLU A 26 -2.32 -0.61 -5.12
N SER A 27 -2.91 0.58 -5.01
CA SER A 27 -2.25 1.82 -5.43
C SER A 27 -0.95 2.05 -4.68
N TYR A 28 -0.92 1.82 -3.36
CA TYR A 28 0.28 2.01 -2.56
C TYR A 28 1.41 1.07 -2.99
N ALA A 29 1.12 -0.23 -3.14
CA ALA A 29 2.13 -1.22 -3.53
C ALA A 29 2.67 -0.97 -4.94
N TYR A 30 1.81 -0.66 -5.90
CA TYR A 30 2.24 -0.37 -7.28
C TYR A 30 2.96 0.97 -7.41
N ASN A 31 2.54 2.01 -6.67
CA ASN A 31 3.25 3.28 -6.66
C ASN A 31 4.66 3.12 -6.09
N LEU A 32 4.81 2.42 -4.96
CA LEU A 32 6.13 2.12 -4.38
C LEU A 32 7.01 1.35 -5.37
N ARG A 33 6.45 0.34 -6.05
CA ARG A 33 7.17 -0.43 -7.07
C ARG A 33 7.67 0.48 -8.19
N ASN A 34 6.80 1.33 -8.72
CA ASN A 34 7.13 2.22 -9.83
C ASN A 34 8.19 3.23 -9.41
N THR A 35 8.07 3.84 -8.23
CA THR A 35 9.09 4.74 -7.67
C THR A 35 10.45 4.04 -7.58
N LEU A 36 10.50 2.80 -7.06
CA LEU A 36 11.76 2.08 -6.91
C LEU A 36 12.39 1.65 -8.24
N GLN A 37 11.58 1.40 -9.26
CA GLN A 37 12.03 0.89 -10.57
C GLN A 37 12.33 2.00 -11.58
N GLN A 38 11.65 3.14 -11.50
CA GLN A 38 11.65 4.16 -12.56
C GLN A 38 12.26 5.49 -12.12
N ASP A 39 12.32 5.79 -10.82
CA ASP A 39 12.91 7.04 -10.35
C ASP A 39 14.43 6.90 -10.20
N GLU A 40 15.19 7.50 -11.12
CA GLU A 40 16.66 7.50 -11.09
C GLU A 40 17.24 8.14 -9.83
N LYS A 41 16.57 9.15 -9.26
CA LYS A 41 17.01 9.79 -8.01
C LYS A 41 16.92 8.79 -6.86
N VAL A 42 15.88 7.97 -6.85
CA VAL A 42 15.72 6.90 -5.86
C VAL A 42 16.76 5.82 -6.06
N ALA A 43 16.91 5.31 -7.29
CA ALA A 43 17.83 4.23 -7.61
C ALA A 43 19.30 4.56 -7.27
N GLY A 44 19.71 5.83 -7.41
CA GLY A 44 21.06 6.30 -7.08
C GLY A 44 21.30 6.61 -5.58
N ARG A 45 20.25 6.62 -4.74
CA ARG A 45 20.34 7.07 -3.34
C ARG A 45 19.95 6.01 -2.31
N ILE A 46 19.08 5.08 -2.69
CA ILE A 46 18.69 3.99 -1.82
C ILE A 46 19.84 2.99 -1.66
N ASP A 47 20.12 2.57 -0.41
CA ASP A 47 21.11 1.52 -0.19
C ASP A 47 20.56 0.13 -0.55
N ILE A 48 21.47 -0.82 -0.78
CA ILE A 48 21.14 -2.15 -1.31
C ILE A 48 20.24 -2.93 -0.35
N ASP A 49 20.43 -2.78 0.96
CA ASP A 49 19.67 -3.56 1.95
C ASP A 49 18.25 -3.03 2.09
N ASP A 50 18.09 -1.70 2.15
CA ASP A 50 16.79 -1.05 2.17
C ASP A 50 16.03 -1.25 0.84
N LYS A 51 16.73 -1.22 -0.29
CA LYS A 51 16.14 -1.59 -1.59
C LYS A 51 15.58 -3.00 -1.59
N LYS A 52 16.36 -3.99 -1.13
CA LYS A 52 15.90 -5.39 -1.07
C LYS A 52 14.69 -5.56 -0.13
N LYS A 53 14.68 -4.88 1.02
CA LYS A 53 13.53 -4.90 1.93
C LYS A 53 12.27 -4.35 1.27
N LEU A 54 12.40 -3.21 0.57
CA LEU A 54 11.28 -2.64 -0.20
C LEU A 54 10.82 -3.59 -1.30
N GLU A 55 11.73 -4.14 -2.11
CA GLU A 55 11.37 -5.09 -3.18
C GLU A 55 10.61 -6.30 -2.64
N ASN A 56 11.05 -6.84 -1.50
CA ASN A 56 10.39 -7.97 -0.85
C ASN A 56 9.00 -7.60 -0.34
N VAL A 57 8.86 -6.51 0.42
CA VAL A 57 7.56 -6.14 1.01
C VAL A 57 6.54 -5.72 -0.06
N ILE A 58 7.00 -5.05 -1.13
CA ILE A 58 6.18 -4.72 -2.31
C ILE A 58 5.70 -6.00 -3.01
N LYS A 59 6.60 -6.96 -3.22
CA LYS A 59 6.24 -8.24 -3.84
C LYS A 59 5.23 -9.01 -3.00
N GLU A 60 5.45 -9.09 -1.69
CA GLU A 60 4.52 -9.72 -0.76
C GLU A 60 3.16 -9.02 -0.74
N ALA A 61 3.12 -7.69 -0.85
CA ALA A 61 1.90 -6.91 -0.96
C ALA A 61 1.10 -7.27 -2.21
N ILE A 62 1.75 -7.22 -3.38
CA ILE A 62 1.13 -7.49 -4.68
C ILE A 62 0.64 -8.94 -4.73
N THR A 63 1.48 -9.90 -4.33
CA THR A 63 1.09 -11.32 -4.31
C THR A 63 -0.06 -11.57 -3.33
N TRP A 64 -0.07 -10.92 -2.16
CA TRP A 64 -1.22 -11.04 -1.26
C TRP A 64 -2.48 -10.47 -1.91
N PHE A 65 -2.40 -9.26 -2.50
CA PHE A 65 -3.53 -8.63 -3.18
C PHE A 65 -4.12 -9.50 -4.29
N GLU A 66 -3.28 -10.06 -5.16
CA GLU A 66 -3.69 -10.94 -6.26
C GLU A 66 -4.40 -12.20 -5.78
N ASN A 67 -4.03 -12.72 -4.61
CA ASN A 67 -4.62 -13.95 -4.03
C ASN A 67 -5.81 -13.69 -3.11
N ASN A 68 -6.10 -12.43 -2.76
CA ASN A 68 -7.10 -12.07 -1.74
C ASN A 68 -8.04 -10.96 -2.26
N GLN A 69 -8.54 -11.09 -3.49
CA GLN A 69 -9.46 -10.11 -4.11
C GLN A 69 -10.84 -10.01 -3.44
N GLU A 70 -11.19 -10.99 -2.60
CA GLU A 70 -12.47 -11.03 -1.87
C GLU A 70 -12.31 -10.76 -0.36
N ALA A 71 -11.12 -10.30 0.07
CA ALA A 71 -10.84 -10.05 1.49
C ALA A 71 -11.75 -8.98 2.10
N GLU A 72 -11.91 -9.02 3.42
CA GLU A 72 -12.67 -8.01 4.16
C GLU A 72 -11.88 -6.70 4.29
N THR A 73 -12.61 -5.61 4.60
CA THR A 73 -12.02 -4.27 4.74
C THR A 73 -10.85 -4.27 5.72
N GLU A 74 -11.03 -4.93 6.87
CA GLU A 74 -10.05 -5.02 7.96
C GLU A 74 -8.80 -5.79 7.52
N GLU A 75 -8.92 -6.77 6.64
CA GLU A 75 -7.78 -7.53 6.11
C GLU A 75 -6.94 -6.67 5.16
N TYR A 76 -7.59 -5.91 4.27
CA TYR A 76 -6.90 -4.93 3.42
C TYR A 76 -6.19 -3.86 4.24
N GLU A 77 -6.86 -3.29 5.25
CA GLU A 77 -6.27 -2.29 6.14
C GLU A 77 -5.09 -2.84 6.95
N TYR A 78 -5.23 -4.06 7.47
CA TYR A 78 -4.14 -4.72 8.19
C TYR A 78 -2.94 -4.96 7.28
N LYS A 79 -3.17 -5.46 6.07
CA LYS A 79 -2.10 -5.69 5.10
C LYS A 79 -1.40 -4.39 4.72
N GLN A 80 -2.16 -3.31 4.48
CA GLN A 80 -1.63 -1.97 4.21
C GLN A 80 -0.71 -1.51 5.34
N LYS A 81 -1.17 -1.54 6.60
CA LYS A 81 -0.37 -1.15 7.77
C LYS A 81 0.92 -1.97 7.90
N SER A 82 0.83 -3.28 7.69
CA SER A 82 1.99 -4.18 7.77
C SER A 82 3.09 -3.83 6.75
N ILE A 83 2.72 -3.37 5.55
CA ILE A 83 3.68 -2.95 4.53
C ILE A 83 4.25 -1.57 4.88
N GLU A 84 3.39 -0.65 5.32
CA GLU A 84 3.76 0.71 5.74
C GLU A 84 4.81 0.71 6.86
N GLU A 85 4.73 -0.21 7.81
CA GLU A 85 5.71 -0.36 8.90
C GLU A 85 7.15 -0.57 8.39
N THR A 86 7.31 -1.20 7.23
CA THR A 86 8.62 -1.41 6.60
C THR A 86 8.94 -0.29 5.61
N ALA A 87 7.96 0.11 4.80
CA ALA A 87 8.19 1.05 3.70
C ALA A 87 8.39 2.48 4.19
N ASN A 88 7.59 2.96 5.15
CA ASN A 88 7.63 4.35 5.62
C ASN A 88 9.00 4.77 6.19
N PRO A 89 9.67 4.01 7.07
CA PRO A 89 10.98 4.43 7.57
C PRO A 89 12.05 4.49 6.47
N ILE A 90 11.99 3.59 5.48
CA ILE A 90 12.92 3.59 4.34
C ILE A 90 12.67 4.79 3.43
N MET A 91 11.41 5.05 3.09
CA MET A 91 11.02 6.19 2.25
C MET A 91 11.35 7.53 2.94
N MET A 92 11.18 7.62 4.26
CA MET A 92 11.57 8.80 5.03
C MET A 92 13.08 9.02 4.99
N LYS A 93 13.88 7.97 5.24
CA LYS A 93 15.35 8.05 5.13
C LYS A 93 15.80 8.48 3.74
N LEU A 94 15.16 7.96 2.70
CA LEU A 94 15.41 8.31 1.31
C LEU A 94 15.08 9.79 1.01
N PHE A 95 13.92 10.27 1.46
CA PHE A 95 13.51 11.68 1.31
C PHE A 95 14.58 12.63 1.88
N TRP A 96 15.00 12.40 3.13
CA TRP A 96 16.07 13.19 3.75
C TRP A 96 17.42 13.06 3.04
N SER A 97 17.71 11.91 2.43
CA SER A 97 18.93 11.72 1.65
C SER A 97 18.92 12.48 0.33
N ILE A 98 17.75 12.72 -0.26
CA ILE A 98 17.61 13.52 -1.49
C ILE A 98 17.69 15.01 -1.15
N GLU A 99 16.94 15.47 -0.14
CA GLU A 99 16.90 16.89 0.27
C GLU A 99 18.26 17.46 0.69
N LYS A 100 19.12 16.66 1.35
CA LYS A 100 20.45 17.12 1.78
C LYS A 100 21.43 17.42 0.64
N VAL A 101 21.09 17.08 -0.61
CA VAL A 101 22.00 17.19 -1.76
C VAL A 101 21.49 18.15 -2.83
N ASP A 102 20.26 18.65 -2.71
CA ASP A 102 19.71 19.76 -3.49
C ASP A 102 20.00 21.10 -2.76
#